data_AF-A0A2V7WXT7-F1
#
_entry.id   AF-A0A2V7WXT7-F1
#
_cell.length_a   1.000
_cell.length_b   1.000
_cell.length_c   1.000
_cell.angle_alpha   90.00
_cell.angle_beta   90.00
_cell.angle_gamma   90.00
#
_symmetry.space_group_name_H-M   'P 1'
#
loop_
_entity.id
_entity.type
_entity.pdbx_description
1 polymer ?
#
loop_
_entity_poly.entity_id
_entity_poly.type
_entity_poly.pdbx_seq_one_letter_code
_entity_poly.pdbx_strand_id
1 'polypeptide(L)'
;MSDEATRPPRGGAVAETPLPAAPAAGGRPARSPFLRWLLQGLSPEGTHHPHPTYPWWKVMCLTGVDYFSTLGYQPGIAFLAAGLLSPLATLVLVLVTLLVALPIYSQVASHSPHGQGSILMLEELLPRWKGKAFVLVLLGFAFTDFIITITLSAADASAHIIENPFVPAAVRHPVGVTLVLLAFLGAVFLKGFREAIGFAVLIVALYLGLNVVLLALLGADVLRHPALLGNWRRALSASYHSTPKMIGLSLLLFPRLALGLSGFETGVAVMPLVRGAPGDDAERPAGRIRGTRKLLATA
;
A
#
# COMPACT_ATOMS: atom_id res chain seq x y z
N MET A 1 37.86 82.01 24.22
CA MET A 1 36.51 82.53 23.90
C MET A 1 36.62 83.17 22.53
N SER A 2 36.09 82.47 21.51
CA SER A 2 35.82 82.89 20.12
C SER A 2 35.92 81.65 19.23
N ASP A 3 34.78 80.96 19.06
CA ASP A 3 34.55 79.89 18.09
C ASP A 3 34.26 80.54 16.72
N GLU A 4 35.09 80.27 15.73
CA GLU A 4 34.86 80.66 14.32
C GLU A 4 34.40 79.43 13.54
N ALA A 5 33.09 79.32 13.34
CA ALA A 5 32.44 78.23 12.65
C ALA A 5 32.69 78.28 11.13
N THR A 6 33.44 77.29 10.62
CA THR A 6 33.62 77.05 9.19
C THR A 6 32.44 76.22 8.65
N ARG A 7 31.63 76.77 7.74
CA ARG A 7 30.58 76.04 7.00
C ARG A 7 31.13 75.41 5.71
N PRO A 8 30.85 74.13 5.42
CA PRO A 8 30.92 73.58 4.06
C PRO A 8 29.51 73.48 3.41
N PRO A 9 29.43 73.22 2.08
CA PRO A 9 28.39 73.76 1.21
C PRO A 9 27.11 72.89 1.10
N ARG A 10 26.02 73.54 0.66
CA ARG A 10 24.73 72.94 0.32
C ARG A 10 24.89 71.88 -0.78
N GLY A 11 24.81 70.60 -0.40
CA GLY A 11 24.62 69.47 -1.30
C GLY A 11 23.18 69.43 -1.81
N GLY A 12 23.03 69.26 -3.13
CA GLY A 12 21.76 69.37 -3.85
C GLY A 12 20.71 68.33 -3.47
N ALA A 13 19.46 68.75 -3.59
CA ALA A 13 18.29 67.88 -3.54
C ALA A 13 18.35 66.88 -4.71
N VAL A 14 18.59 65.61 -4.41
CA VAL A 14 18.30 64.52 -5.33
C VAL A 14 16.80 64.30 -5.30
N ALA A 15 16.12 64.61 -6.39
CA ALA A 15 14.72 64.28 -6.58
C ALA A 15 14.59 62.75 -6.61
N GLU A 16 13.98 62.16 -5.59
CA GLU A 16 13.55 60.75 -5.62
C GLU A 16 12.40 60.61 -6.63
N THR A 17 12.71 60.02 -7.77
CA THR A 17 11.70 59.56 -8.73
C THR A 17 10.91 58.42 -8.07
N PRO A 18 9.57 58.51 -7.94
CA PRO A 18 8.80 57.40 -7.40
C PRO A 18 8.89 56.21 -8.37
N LEU A 19 9.29 55.05 -7.86
CA LEU A 19 9.19 53.78 -8.60
C LEU A 19 7.73 53.56 -9.03
N PRO A 20 7.47 53.12 -10.28
CA PRO A 20 6.11 52.83 -10.71
C PRO A 20 5.49 51.76 -9.81
N ALA A 21 4.28 52.04 -9.33
CA ALA A 21 3.52 51.11 -8.50
C ALA A 21 3.38 49.75 -9.20
N ALA A 22 3.65 48.67 -8.46
CA ALA A 22 3.41 47.31 -8.93
C ALA A 22 1.97 47.19 -9.45
N PRO A 23 1.73 46.56 -10.61
CA PRO A 23 0.39 46.41 -11.13
C PRO A 23 -0.46 45.67 -10.09
N ALA A 24 -1.61 46.26 -9.76
CA ALA A 24 -2.59 45.67 -8.86
C ALA A 24 -2.83 44.21 -9.26
N ALA A 25 -2.76 43.31 -8.28
CA ALA A 25 -2.97 41.89 -8.46
C ALA A 25 -4.31 41.65 -9.16
N GLY A 26 -4.26 41.49 -10.49
CA GLY A 26 -5.42 41.12 -11.29
C GLY A 26 -5.99 39.83 -10.74
N GLY A 27 -7.30 39.84 -10.49
CA GLY A 27 -8.03 38.68 -9.99
C GLY A 27 -7.68 37.45 -10.84
N ARG A 28 -7.13 36.42 -10.19
CA ARG A 28 -6.82 35.15 -10.85
C ARG A 28 -8.08 34.67 -11.58
N PRO A 29 -8.02 34.31 -12.87
CA PRO A 29 -9.19 33.88 -13.61
C PRO A 29 -9.88 32.73 -12.85
N ALA A 30 -11.21 32.81 -12.73
CA ALA A 30 -12.01 31.82 -12.04
C ALA A 30 -11.82 30.46 -12.74
N ARG A 31 -10.94 29.62 -12.19
CA ARG A 31 -10.67 28.28 -12.70
C ARG A 31 -11.98 27.47 -12.72
N SER A 32 -12.22 26.70 -13.79
CA SER A 32 -13.39 25.83 -13.89
C SER A 32 -13.45 24.87 -12.69
N PRO A 33 -14.63 24.43 -12.23
CA PRO A 33 -14.75 23.52 -11.09
C PRO A 33 -13.94 22.23 -11.29
N PHE A 34 -13.87 21.74 -12.52
CA PHE A 34 -13.00 20.61 -12.90
C PHE A 34 -11.52 20.95 -12.73
N LEU A 35 -11.06 22.11 -13.21
CA LEU A 35 -9.65 22.51 -13.07
C LEU A 35 -9.29 22.84 -11.61
N ARG A 36 -10.25 23.31 -10.80
CA ARG A 36 -10.07 23.50 -9.35
C ARG A 36 -9.94 22.18 -8.61
N TRP A 37 -10.75 21.18 -8.98
CA TRP A 37 -10.66 19.83 -8.45
C TRP A 37 -9.37 19.12 -8.90
N LEU A 38 -9.00 19.24 -10.18
CA LEU A 38 -7.78 18.63 -10.73
C LEU A 38 -6.51 19.25 -10.16
N LEU A 39 -6.51 20.56 -9.90
CA LEU A 39 -5.39 21.29 -9.30
C LEU A 39 -5.47 21.37 -7.76
N GLN A 40 -6.43 20.68 -7.14
CA GLN A 40 -6.57 20.63 -5.68
C GLN A 40 -5.45 19.73 -5.12
N GLY A 41 -4.32 20.34 -4.77
CA GLY A 41 -3.13 19.64 -4.27
C GLY A 41 -1.81 20.18 -4.83
N LEU A 42 -1.84 20.97 -5.90
CA LEU A 42 -0.65 21.60 -6.51
C LEU A 42 -0.35 23.01 -5.94
N SER A 43 -0.60 23.21 -4.65
CA SER A 43 -0.31 24.49 -4.00
C SER A 43 1.20 24.79 -4.01
N PRO A 44 1.67 25.94 -4.53
CA PRO A 44 3.10 26.26 -4.66
C PRO A 44 3.85 26.56 -3.36
N GLU A 45 3.23 26.39 -2.19
CA GLU A 45 3.84 26.71 -0.89
C GLU A 45 3.55 25.58 0.09
N GLY A 46 4.59 25.09 0.77
CA GLY A 46 4.64 23.91 1.64
C GLY A 46 3.77 23.96 2.91
N THR A 47 2.51 24.36 2.77
CA THR A 47 1.46 24.12 3.75
C THR A 47 0.86 22.75 3.46
N HIS A 48 1.42 21.72 4.10
CA HIS A 48 0.81 20.39 4.17
C HIS A 48 -0.61 20.55 4.74
N HIS A 49 -1.64 20.59 3.90
CA HIS A 49 -2.98 20.33 4.38
C HIS A 49 -2.97 18.91 4.94
N PRO A 50 -3.27 18.71 6.24
CA PRO A 50 -3.25 17.37 6.80
C PRO A 50 -4.29 16.54 6.03
N HIS A 51 -3.80 15.54 5.28
CA HIS A 51 -4.69 14.53 4.71
C HIS A 51 -5.55 13.99 5.87
N PRO A 52 -6.86 13.82 5.66
CA PRO A 52 -7.73 13.30 6.71
C PRO A 52 -7.17 11.96 7.20
N THR A 53 -6.94 11.87 8.51
CA THR A 53 -6.41 10.65 9.13
C THR A 53 -7.53 9.75 9.61
N TYR A 54 -7.33 8.45 9.42
CA TYR A 54 -8.32 7.42 9.71
C TYR A 54 -7.80 6.48 10.80
N PRO A 55 -8.71 5.84 11.56
CA PRO A 55 -8.35 4.72 12.42
C PRO A 55 -7.57 3.65 11.64
N TRP A 56 -6.53 3.08 12.26
CA TRP A 56 -5.64 2.10 11.64
C TRP A 56 -6.38 0.93 10.98
N TRP A 57 -7.50 0.46 11.55
CA TRP A 57 -8.27 -0.66 10.99
C TRP A 57 -8.96 -0.31 9.67
N LYS A 58 -9.32 0.97 9.44
CA LYS A 58 -9.89 1.42 8.16
C LYS A 58 -8.81 1.47 7.08
N VAL A 59 -7.63 1.94 7.46
CA VAL A 59 -6.45 1.95 6.59
C VAL A 59 -6.03 0.51 6.29
N MET A 60 -6.12 -0.38 7.29
CA MET A 60 -5.90 -1.81 7.12
C MET A 60 -6.88 -2.41 6.13
N CYS A 61 -8.17 -2.07 6.15
CA CYS A 61 -9.08 -2.57 5.12
C CYS A 61 -8.71 -2.06 3.71
N LEU A 62 -8.21 -0.83 3.58
CA LEU A 62 -7.77 -0.30 2.29
C LEU A 62 -6.56 -1.06 1.73
N THR A 63 -5.51 -1.26 2.54
CA THR A 63 -4.35 -2.07 2.15
C THR A 63 -4.66 -3.57 2.15
N GLY A 64 -5.66 -3.97 2.91
CA GLY A 64 -6.10 -5.34 3.11
C GLY A 64 -6.86 -5.88 1.90
N VAL A 65 -7.36 -5.04 0.99
CA VAL A 65 -7.88 -5.53 -0.30
C VAL A 65 -6.78 -6.31 -1.02
N ASP A 66 -5.56 -5.77 -1.05
CA ASP A 66 -4.39 -6.43 -1.61
C ASP A 66 -3.98 -7.64 -0.75
N TYR A 67 -3.86 -7.45 0.57
CA TYR A 67 -3.39 -8.51 1.46
C TYR A 67 -4.33 -9.73 1.54
N PHE A 68 -5.63 -9.50 1.78
CA PHE A 68 -6.60 -10.58 1.92
C PHE A 68 -6.94 -11.25 0.60
N SER A 69 -6.76 -10.58 -0.55
CA SER A 69 -6.96 -11.23 -1.86
C SER A 69 -6.02 -12.42 -2.07
N THR A 70 -4.84 -12.42 -1.42
CA THR A 70 -3.89 -13.55 -1.45
C THR A 70 -4.52 -14.85 -0.96
N LEU A 71 -5.49 -14.79 -0.02
CA LEU A 71 -6.20 -15.96 0.48
C LEU A 71 -6.99 -16.69 -0.63
N GLY A 72 -7.39 -15.97 -1.69
CA GLY A 72 -8.15 -16.53 -2.81
C GLY A 72 -7.31 -17.40 -3.73
N TYR A 73 -6.04 -17.06 -3.96
CA TYR A 73 -5.20 -17.75 -4.94
C TYR A 73 -4.00 -18.49 -4.33
N GLN A 74 -3.45 -18.01 -3.21
CA GLN A 74 -2.22 -18.57 -2.62
C GLN A 74 -2.36 -20.04 -2.22
N PRO A 75 -3.47 -20.53 -1.63
CA PRO A 75 -3.64 -21.96 -1.35
C PRO A 75 -3.61 -22.82 -2.63
N GLY A 76 -4.20 -22.32 -3.72
CA GLY A 76 -4.18 -22.97 -5.03
C GLY A 76 -2.77 -23.03 -5.62
N ILE A 77 -2.05 -21.91 -5.62
CA ILE A 77 -0.64 -21.86 -6.06
C ILE A 77 0.23 -22.80 -5.20
N ALA A 78 0.02 -22.81 -3.88
CA ALA A 78 0.74 -23.70 -2.98
C ALA A 78 0.50 -25.17 -3.28
N PHE A 79 -0.76 -25.54 -3.55
CA PHE A 79 -1.10 -26.90 -3.95
C PHE A 79 -0.50 -27.28 -5.30
N LEU A 80 -0.56 -26.39 -6.30
CA LEU A 80 0.04 -26.64 -7.62
C LEU A 80 1.57 -26.75 -7.56
N ALA A 81 2.23 -25.98 -6.69
CA ALA A 81 3.67 -25.97 -6.57
C ALA A 81 4.23 -27.10 -5.69
N ALA A 82 3.53 -27.45 -4.60
CA ALA A 82 4.03 -28.33 -3.55
C ALA A 82 3.21 -29.62 -3.36
N GLY A 83 2.04 -29.73 -3.98
CA GLY A 83 1.14 -30.88 -3.87
C GLY A 83 0.81 -31.21 -2.42
N LEU A 84 1.10 -32.45 -2.01
CA LEU A 84 0.88 -32.92 -0.63
C LEU A 84 1.64 -32.11 0.42
N LEU A 85 2.75 -31.46 0.05
CA LEU A 85 3.58 -30.64 0.94
C LEU A 85 3.01 -29.23 1.15
N SER A 86 1.98 -28.83 0.39
CA SER A 86 1.40 -27.49 0.43
C SER A 86 1.11 -26.96 1.84
N PRO A 87 0.44 -27.70 2.75
CA PRO A 87 0.19 -27.20 4.11
C PRO A 87 1.46 -26.86 4.88
N LEU A 88 2.52 -27.66 4.72
CA LEU A 88 3.81 -27.41 5.38
C LEU A 88 4.54 -26.22 4.75
N ALA A 89 4.51 -26.12 3.43
CA ALA A 89 5.12 -25.00 2.71
C ALA A 89 4.45 -23.66 3.05
N THR A 90 3.11 -23.64 3.16
CA THR A 90 2.36 -22.47 3.61
C THR A 90 2.65 -22.16 5.08
N LEU A 91 2.84 -23.16 5.95
CA LEU A 91 3.24 -22.92 7.34
C LEU A 91 4.62 -22.26 7.42
N VAL A 92 5.59 -22.70 6.61
CA VAL A 92 6.92 -22.06 6.53
C VAL A 92 6.78 -20.60 6.09
N LEU A 93 5.95 -20.32 5.09
CA LEU A 93 5.67 -18.94 4.66
C LEU A 93 5.10 -18.11 5.83
N VAL A 94 4.08 -18.60 6.54
CA VAL A 94 3.52 -17.92 7.72
C VAL A 94 4.58 -17.65 8.78
N LEU A 95 5.45 -18.63 9.08
CA LEU A 95 6.53 -18.46 10.05
C LEU A 95 7.55 -17.40 9.60
N VAL A 96 7.95 -17.39 8.34
CA VAL A 96 8.85 -16.36 7.79
C VAL A 96 8.18 -14.99 7.86
N THR A 97 6.89 -14.88 7.52
CA THR A 97 6.16 -13.62 7.64
C THR A 97 6.14 -13.11 9.07
N LEU A 98 5.79 -13.95 10.03
CA LEU A 98 5.66 -13.55 11.44
C LEU A 98 7.02 -13.28 12.11
N LEU A 99 8.05 -14.06 11.78
CA LEU A 99 9.35 -14.00 12.47
C LEU A 99 10.39 -13.14 11.75
N VAL A 100 10.19 -12.84 10.46
CA VAL A 100 11.13 -12.04 9.66
C VAL A 100 10.45 -10.78 9.14
N ALA A 101 9.39 -10.90 8.34
CA ALA A 101 8.78 -9.73 7.71
C ALA A 101 8.17 -8.77 8.74
N LEU A 102 7.28 -9.26 9.62
CA LEU A 102 6.59 -8.45 10.62
C LEU A 102 7.55 -7.67 11.55
N PRO A 103 8.61 -8.26 12.14
CA PRO A 103 9.54 -7.50 12.98
C PRO A 103 10.36 -6.49 12.17
N ILE A 104 10.80 -6.82 10.94
CA ILE A 104 11.53 -5.90 10.07
C ILE A 104 10.64 -4.70 9.72
N TYR A 105 9.43 -4.93 9.22
CA TYR A 105 8.51 -3.86 8.85
C TYR A 105 8.00 -3.06 10.06
N SER A 106 7.93 -3.68 11.25
CA SER A 106 7.67 -2.95 12.49
C SER A 106 8.76 -1.94 12.86
N GLN A 107 10.01 -2.21 12.46
CA GLN A 107 11.13 -1.28 12.59
C GLN A 107 11.11 -0.22 11.49
N VAL A 108 10.84 -0.59 10.24
CA VAL A 108 10.65 0.36 9.13
C VAL A 108 9.57 1.38 9.49
N ALA A 109 8.45 0.94 10.07
CA ALA A 109 7.38 1.83 10.53
C ALA A 109 7.82 2.83 11.61
N SER A 110 8.82 2.52 12.44
CA SER A 110 9.38 3.49 13.39
C SER A 110 10.38 4.47 12.78
N HIS A 111 11.09 4.05 11.74
CA HIS A 111 12.10 4.88 11.08
C HIS A 111 11.53 5.73 9.94
N SER A 112 10.40 5.33 9.35
CA SER A 112 9.74 6.02 8.23
C SER A 112 8.28 6.41 8.54
N PRO A 113 8.02 7.25 9.57
CA PRO A 113 6.67 7.57 10.00
C PRO A 113 5.88 8.50 9.06
N HIS A 114 6.57 9.04 8.06
CA HIS A 114 6.02 9.92 7.01
C HIS A 114 5.71 9.17 5.71
N GLY A 115 5.76 7.83 5.71
CA GLY A 115 5.34 7.02 4.55
C GLY A 115 6.35 6.98 3.41
N GLN A 116 7.62 7.26 3.70
CA GLN A 116 8.69 7.21 2.71
C GLN A 116 9.10 5.77 2.35
N GLY A 117 8.57 4.78 3.09
CA GLY A 117 8.82 3.35 2.86
C GLY A 117 10.27 2.94 3.16
N SER A 118 10.62 1.73 2.73
CA SER A 118 11.98 1.20 2.85
C SER A 118 12.94 1.77 1.79
N ILE A 119 12.39 2.27 0.67
CA ILE A 119 13.16 2.80 -0.47
C ILE A 119 13.96 4.03 -0.08
N LEU A 120 13.32 5.02 0.58
CA LEU A 120 14.00 6.25 0.97
C LEU A 120 15.01 6.01 2.11
N MET A 121 14.72 5.07 3.01
CA MET A 121 15.68 4.63 4.03
C MET A 121 16.95 4.04 3.40
N LEU A 122 16.83 3.30 2.30
CA LEU A 122 17.99 2.74 1.59
C LEU A 122 18.75 3.79 0.77
N GLU A 123 18.09 4.85 0.31
CA GLU A 123 18.75 5.99 -0.34
C GLU A 123 19.74 6.67 0.61
N GLU A 124 19.33 6.89 1.87
CA GLU A 124 20.19 7.52 2.89
C GLU A 124 21.43 6.70 3.23
N LEU A 125 21.38 5.37 3.08
CA LEU A 125 22.48 4.46 3.37
C LEU A 125 23.51 4.35 2.23
N LEU A 126 23.15 4.71 0.99
CA LEU A 126 24.01 4.54 -0.18
C LEU A 126 24.63 5.87 -0.64
N PRO A 127 25.97 5.98 -0.73
CA PRO A 127 26.61 7.24 -1.06
C PRO A 127 26.39 7.67 -2.52
N ARG A 128 26.04 8.95 -2.69
CA ARG A 128 26.10 9.71 -3.95
C ARG A 128 25.17 9.14 -5.03
N TRP A 129 25.66 9.01 -6.27
CA TRP A 129 24.87 8.58 -7.43
C TRP A 129 24.39 7.12 -7.36
N LYS A 130 25.03 6.28 -6.53
CA LYS A 130 24.62 4.88 -6.37
C LYS A 130 23.25 4.77 -5.71
N GLY A 131 22.96 5.60 -4.71
CA GLY A 131 21.64 5.68 -4.09
C GLY A 131 20.57 6.07 -5.11
N LYS A 132 20.82 7.13 -5.88
CA LYS A 132 19.88 7.60 -6.92
C LYS A 132 19.62 6.55 -8.01
N ALA A 133 20.66 5.89 -8.51
CA ALA A 133 20.51 4.83 -9.50
C ALA A 133 19.73 3.64 -8.93
N PHE A 134 19.99 3.27 -7.68
CA PHE A 134 19.29 2.21 -6.99
C PHE A 134 17.79 2.54 -6.77
N VAL A 135 17.48 3.76 -6.32
CA VAL A 135 16.10 4.25 -6.20
C VAL A 135 15.39 4.23 -7.55
N LEU A 136 16.03 4.66 -8.64
CA LEU A 136 15.45 4.60 -9.99
C LEU A 136 15.12 3.17 -10.42
N VAL A 137 16.00 2.20 -10.10
CA VAL A 137 15.75 0.78 -10.37
C VAL A 137 14.57 0.26 -9.55
N LEU A 138 14.53 0.57 -8.24
CA LEU A 138 13.42 0.18 -7.37
C LEU A 138 12.10 0.83 -7.78
N LEU A 139 12.14 2.08 -8.24
CA LEU A 139 10.96 2.79 -8.72
C LEU A 139 10.44 2.16 -10.02
N GLY A 140 11.32 1.77 -10.93
CA GLY A 140 10.95 1.01 -12.12
C GLY A 140 10.35 -0.36 -11.79
N PHE A 141 10.90 -1.05 -10.78
CA PHE A 141 10.35 -2.29 -10.25
C PHE A 141 8.95 -2.06 -9.64
N ALA A 142 8.79 -1.08 -8.76
CA ALA A 142 7.51 -0.74 -8.13
C ALA A 142 6.44 -0.33 -9.15
N PHE A 143 6.81 0.47 -10.17
CA PHE A 143 5.89 0.83 -11.24
C PHE A 143 5.41 -0.40 -12.02
N THR A 144 6.32 -1.32 -12.32
CA THR A 144 5.99 -2.59 -12.98
C THR A 144 5.08 -3.44 -12.09
N ASP A 145 5.40 -3.56 -10.81
CA ASP A 145 4.62 -4.31 -9.83
C ASP A 145 3.18 -3.77 -9.72
N PHE A 146 3.01 -2.45 -9.62
CA PHE A 146 1.67 -1.84 -9.57
C PHE A 146 0.88 -2.04 -10.86
N ILE A 147 1.48 -1.86 -12.04
CA ILE A 147 0.78 -2.09 -13.31
C ILE A 147 0.33 -3.54 -13.43
N ILE A 148 1.23 -4.49 -13.13
CA ILE A 148 0.91 -5.91 -13.19
C ILE A 148 -0.17 -6.26 -12.17
N THR A 149 -0.05 -5.79 -10.94
CA THR A 149 -1.03 -6.07 -9.87
C THR A 149 -2.42 -5.55 -10.21
N ILE A 150 -2.52 -4.30 -10.67
CA ILE A 150 -3.81 -3.70 -11.08
C ILE A 150 -4.41 -4.46 -12.26
N THR A 151 -3.60 -4.78 -13.27
CA THR A 151 -4.07 -5.43 -14.50
C THR A 151 -4.47 -6.87 -14.25
N LEU A 152 -3.64 -7.64 -13.55
CA LEU A 152 -3.89 -9.05 -13.25
C LEU A 152 -5.10 -9.21 -12.32
N SER A 153 -5.24 -8.35 -11.30
CA SER A 153 -6.39 -8.38 -10.39
C SER A 153 -7.70 -8.06 -11.12
N ALA A 154 -7.70 -7.07 -12.02
CA ALA A 154 -8.89 -6.74 -12.78
C ALA A 154 -9.24 -7.81 -13.83
N ALA A 155 -8.23 -8.47 -14.42
CA ALA A 155 -8.43 -9.57 -15.35
C ALA A 155 -9.00 -10.81 -14.64
N ASP A 156 -8.49 -11.15 -13.45
CA ASP A 156 -8.97 -12.26 -12.64
C ASP A 156 -10.42 -12.04 -12.16
N ALA A 157 -10.74 -10.83 -11.70
CA ALA A 157 -12.12 -10.44 -11.38
C ALA A 157 -13.05 -10.57 -12.59
N SER A 158 -12.57 -10.21 -13.79
CA SER A 158 -13.33 -10.35 -15.03
C SER A 158 -13.57 -11.81 -15.41
N ALA A 159 -12.59 -12.69 -15.20
CA ALA A 159 -12.74 -14.13 -15.41
C ALA A 159 -13.84 -14.70 -14.51
N HIS A 160 -13.82 -14.38 -13.21
CA HIS A 160 -14.87 -14.79 -12.26
C HIS A 160 -16.27 -14.29 -12.64
N ILE A 161 -16.39 -13.07 -13.16
CA ILE A 161 -17.68 -12.54 -13.65
C ILE A 161 -18.14 -13.32 -14.89
N ILE A 162 -17.25 -13.57 -15.84
CA ILE A 162 -17.62 -14.18 -17.14
C ILE A 162 -17.93 -15.67 -16.99
N GLU A 163 -17.24 -16.37 -16.09
CA GLU A 163 -17.48 -17.78 -15.78
C GLU A 163 -18.74 -17.99 -14.92
N ASN A 164 -19.32 -16.93 -14.36
CA ASN A 164 -20.53 -17.01 -13.57
C ASN A 164 -21.72 -17.47 -14.45
N PRO A 165 -22.41 -18.58 -14.11
CA PRO A 165 -23.54 -19.09 -14.87
C PRO A 165 -24.70 -18.09 -15.05
N PHE A 166 -24.84 -17.14 -14.13
CA PHE A 166 -25.90 -16.14 -14.14
C PHE A 166 -25.60 -14.94 -15.05
N VAL A 167 -24.41 -14.86 -15.64
CA VAL A 167 -24.00 -13.74 -16.49
C VAL A 167 -24.39 -13.99 -17.95
N PRO A 168 -25.17 -13.09 -18.58
CA PRO A 168 -25.62 -13.24 -19.96
C PRO A 168 -24.45 -13.36 -20.95
N ALA A 169 -24.63 -14.13 -22.03
CA ALA A 169 -23.59 -14.31 -23.04
C ALA A 169 -23.11 -12.98 -23.67
N ALA A 170 -23.98 -11.96 -23.73
CA ALA A 170 -23.70 -10.64 -24.29
C ALA A 170 -22.62 -9.84 -23.53
N VAL A 171 -22.34 -10.16 -22.26
CA VAL A 171 -21.32 -9.49 -21.43
C VAL A 171 -20.03 -10.31 -21.30
N ARG A 172 -19.88 -11.41 -22.07
CA ARG A 172 -18.67 -12.27 -22.09
C ARG A 172 -17.55 -11.68 -22.95
N HIS A 173 -17.17 -10.44 -22.64
CA HIS A 173 -16.05 -9.74 -23.27
C HIS A 173 -14.96 -9.46 -22.23
N PRO A 174 -13.96 -10.36 -22.06
CA PRO A 174 -12.96 -10.27 -21.00
C PRO A 174 -12.28 -8.90 -20.90
N VAL A 175 -11.80 -8.39 -22.05
CA VAL A 175 -11.13 -7.08 -22.11
C VAL A 175 -12.10 -5.94 -21.77
N GLY A 176 -13.33 -5.98 -22.29
CA GLY A 176 -14.34 -4.95 -22.03
C GLY A 176 -14.73 -4.87 -20.56
N VAL A 177 -14.98 -6.01 -19.93
CA VAL A 177 -15.28 -6.10 -18.48
C VAL A 177 -14.09 -5.58 -17.67
N THR A 178 -12.86 -5.99 -18.01
CA THR A 178 -11.64 -5.54 -17.31
C THR A 178 -11.51 -4.02 -17.37
N LEU A 179 -11.66 -3.41 -18.56
CA LEU A 179 -11.57 -1.96 -18.73
C LEU A 179 -12.66 -1.21 -17.95
N VAL A 180 -13.88 -1.75 -17.90
CA VAL A 180 -14.98 -1.17 -17.12
C VAL A 180 -14.67 -1.22 -15.62
N LEU A 181 -14.16 -2.34 -15.10
CA LEU A 181 -13.76 -2.48 -13.70
C LEU A 181 -12.64 -1.50 -13.34
N LEU A 182 -11.62 -1.37 -14.20
CA LEU A 182 -10.53 -0.41 -14.02
C LEU A 182 -11.02 1.03 -14.04
N ALA A 183 -11.90 1.38 -14.98
CA ALA A 183 -12.50 2.71 -15.07
C ALA A 183 -13.35 3.02 -13.84
N PHE A 184 -14.14 2.06 -13.35
CA PHE A 184 -14.92 2.19 -12.12
C PHE A 184 -14.02 2.40 -10.91
N LEU A 185 -12.97 1.58 -10.74
CA LEU A 185 -12.03 1.73 -9.63
C LEU A 185 -11.32 3.08 -9.68
N GLY A 186 -10.85 3.49 -10.87
CA GLY A 186 -10.28 4.81 -11.10
C GLY A 186 -11.24 5.94 -10.71
N ALA A 187 -12.51 5.85 -11.12
CA ALA A 187 -13.53 6.83 -10.76
C ALA A 187 -13.79 6.92 -9.24
N VAL A 188 -13.76 5.79 -8.52
CA VAL A 188 -13.88 5.77 -7.05
C VAL A 188 -12.72 6.54 -6.40
N PHE A 189 -11.48 6.29 -6.85
CA PHE A 189 -10.31 7.01 -6.33
C PHE A 189 -10.32 8.50 -6.69
N LEU A 190 -10.81 8.87 -7.88
CA LEU A 190 -10.97 10.27 -8.27
C LEU A 190 -12.02 11.00 -7.40
N LYS A 191 -13.08 10.31 -6.99
CA LYS A 191 -14.12 10.90 -6.12
C LYS A 191 -13.59 11.28 -4.74
N GLY A 192 -12.71 10.45 -4.17
CA GLY A 192 -12.03 10.77 -2.91
C GLY A 192 -11.61 9.54 -2.09
N PHE A 193 -10.60 9.75 -1.25
CA PHE A 193 -10.06 8.70 -0.35
C PHE A 193 -11.08 8.20 0.68
N ARG A 194 -12.02 9.06 1.11
CA ARG A 194 -13.04 8.67 2.09
C ARG A 194 -13.98 7.61 1.52
N GLU A 195 -14.40 7.79 0.28
CA GLU A 195 -15.26 6.87 -0.45
C GLU A 195 -14.53 5.55 -0.70
N ALA A 196 -13.28 5.61 -1.18
CA ALA A 196 -12.46 4.42 -1.42
C ALA A 196 -12.31 3.56 -0.15
N ILE A 197 -12.00 4.17 1.00
CA ILE A 197 -11.92 3.47 2.29
C ILE A 197 -13.26 2.84 2.67
N GLY A 198 -14.38 3.54 2.44
CA GLY A 198 -15.72 3.01 2.71
C GLY A 198 -16.02 1.75 1.90
N PHE A 199 -15.71 1.77 0.60
CA PHE A 199 -15.84 0.60 -0.28
C PHE A 199 -14.93 -0.55 0.17
N ALA A 200 -13.66 -0.26 0.49
CA ALA A 200 -12.70 -1.26 0.92
C ALA A 200 -13.15 -1.98 2.20
N VAL A 201 -13.63 -1.25 3.21
CA VAL A 201 -14.14 -1.83 4.46
C VAL A 201 -15.31 -2.79 4.18
N LEU A 202 -16.26 -2.40 3.32
CA LEU A 202 -17.41 -3.25 2.97
C LEU A 202 -16.96 -4.54 2.27
N ILE A 203 -16.11 -4.41 1.25
CA ILE A 203 -15.62 -5.54 0.44
C ILE A 203 -14.82 -6.50 1.32
N VAL A 204 -13.89 -6.00 2.13
CA VAL A 204 -13.07 -6.82 3.03
C VAL A 204 -13.93 -7.53 4.06
N ALA A 205 -14.90 -6.84 4.68
CA ALA A 205 -15.79 -7.46 5.67
C ALA A 205 -16.61 -8.60 5.05
N LEU A 206 -17.16 -8.39 3.85
CA LEU A 206 -17.89 -9.43 3.12
C LEU A 206 -16.98 -10.60 2.75
N TYR A 207 -15.81 -10.31 2.18
CA TYR A 207 -14.83 -11.31 1.75
C TYR A 207 -14.37 -12.18 2.92
N LEU A 208 -13.94 -11.57 4.02
CA LEU A 208 -13.51 -12.31 5.21
C LEU A 208 -14.67 -13.08 5.85
N GLY A 209 -15.87 -12.51 5.89
CA GLY A 209 -17.06 -13.21 6.38
C GLY A 209 -17.35 -14.49 5.59
N LEU A 210 -17.31 -14.41 4.26
CA LEU A 210 -17.48 -15.57 3.39
C LEU A 210 -16.37 -16.61 3.59
N ASN A 211 -15.11 -16.17 3.74
CA ASN A 211 -14.00 -17.07 4.02
C ASN A 211 -14.16 -17.80 5.37
N VAL A 212 -14.62 -17.11 6.41
CA VAL A 212 -14.88 -17.73 7.72
C VAL A 212 -15.96 -18.81 7.60
N VAL A 213 -17.05 -18.52 6.88
CA VAL A 213 -18.11 -19.52 6.63
C VAL A 213 -17.54 -20.72 5.86
N LEU A 214 -16.76 -20.47 4.81
CA LEU A 214 -16.13 -21.53 4.01
C LEU A 214 -15.20 -22.40 4.86
N LEU A 215 -14.33 -21.78 5.66
CA LEU A 215 -13.41 -22.48 6.57
C LEU A 215 -14.17 -23.30 7.62
N ALA A 216 -15.27 -22.78 8.16
CA ALA A 216 -16.10 -23.51 9.11
C ALA A 216 -16.76 -24.75 8.48
N LEU A 217 -17.30 -24.63 7.26
CA LEU A 217 -17.91 -25.74 6.54
C LEU A 217 -16.89 -26.82 6.17
N LEU A 218 -15.76 -26.42 5.59
CA LEU A 218 -14.67 -27.34 5.22
C LEU A 218 -14.05 -27.99 6.46
N GLY A 219 -13.87 -27.22 7.54
CA GLY A 219 -13.39 -27.73 8.82
C GLY A 219 -14.34 -28.78 9.40
N ALA A 220 -15.65 -28.55 9.37
CA ALA A 220 -16.65 -29.52 9.81
C ALA A 220 -16.61 -30.80 8.96
N ASP A 221 -16.39 -30.68 7.65
CA ASP A 221 -16.27 -31.84 6.76
C ASP A 221 -15.02 -32.68 7.05
N VAL A 222 -13.87 -32.04 7.30
CA VAL A 222 -12.64 -32.73 7.72
C VAL A 222 -12.81 -33.45 9.06
N LEU A 223 -13.52 -32.83 10.02
CA LEU A 223 -13.79 -33.45 11.32
C LEU A 223 -14.73 -34.67 11.20
N ARG A 224 -15.67 -34.66 10.26
CA ARG A 224 -16.53 -35.82 9.96
C ARG A 224 -15.79 -36.95 9.25
N HIS A 225 -14.70 -36.63 8.53
CA HIS A 225 -13.90 -37.58 7.77
C HIS A 225 -12.44 -37.63 8.26
N PRO A 226 -12.18 -38.11 9.49
CA PRO A 226 -10.82 -38.11 10.07
C PRO A 226 -9.81 -38.95 9.27
N ALA A 227 -10.30 -39.88 8.45
CA ALA A 227 -9.48 -40.64 7.51
C ALA A 227 -8.71 -39.74 6.52
N LEU A 228 -9.21 -38.55 6.17
CA LEU A 228 -8.52 -37.61 5.28
C LEU A 228 -7.16 -37.19 5.84
N LEU A 229 -7.11 -36.82 7.12
CA LEU A 229 -5.87 -36.45 7.80
C LEU A 229 -4.91 -37.63 7.92
N GLY A 230 -5.43 -38.82 8.25
CA GLY A 230 -4.63 -40.03 8.32
C GLY A 230 -4.04 -40.44 6.97
N ASN A 231 -4.82 -40.31 5.90
CA ASN A 231 -4.39 -40.61 4.52
C ASN A 231 -3.34 -39.61 4.05
N TRP A 232 -3.56 -38.31 4.27
CA TRP A 232 -2.60 -37.27 3.94
C TRP A 232 -1.26 -37.48 4.66
N ARG A 233 -1.29 -37.74 5.98
CA ARG A 233 -0.07 -37.99 6.76
C ARG A 233 0.68 -39.22 6.27
N ARG A 234 -0.02 -40.31 5.96
CA ARG A 234 0.60 -41.53 5.42
C ARG A 234 1.22 -41.28 4.05
N ALA A 235 0.49 -40.63 3.15
CA ALA A 235 1.00 -40.26 1.83
C ALA A 235 2.24 -39.35 1.94
N LEU A 236 2.21 -38.36 2.83
CA LEU A 236 3.34 -37.47 3.08
C LEU A 236 4.58 -38.24 3.57
N SER A 237 4.41 -39.14 4.54
CA SER A 237 5.51 -39.97 5.06
C SER A 237 6.06 -40.99 4.05
N ALA A 238 5.20 -41.47 3.14
CA ALA A 238 5.59 -42.39 2.08
C ALA A 238 6.38 -41.67 0.98
N SER A 239 5.99 -40.45 0.62
CA SER A 239 6.66 -39.65 -0.41
C SER A 239 7.92 -38.95 0.11
N TYR A 240 7.95 -38.56 1.38
CA TYR A 240 9.04 -37.81 1.98
C TYR A 240 9.57 -38.54 3.22
N HIS A 241 10.60 -39.36 3.03
CA HIS A 241 11.20 -40.20 4.08
C HIS A 241 11.96 -39.41 5.17
N SER A 242 12.20 -38.10 5.00
CA SER A 242 12.87 -37.30 6.04
C SER A 242 12.33 -35.86 6.18
N THR A 243 12.08 -35.47 7.43
CA THR A 243 11.60 -34.13 7.82
C THR A 243 12.53 -32.99 7.38
N PRO A 244 13.87 -33.12 7.47
CA PRO A 244 14.77 -32.08 6.96
C PRO A 244 14.62 -31.85 5.45
N LYS A 245 14.39 -32.90 4.65
CA LYS A 245 14.14 -32.76 3.21
C LYS A 245 12.81 -32.07 2.93
N MET A 246 11.77 -32.36 3.72
CA MET A 246 10.48 -31.67 3.62
C MET A 246 10.61 -30.17 3.88
N ILE A 247 11.34 -29.78 4.93
CA ILE A 247 11.60 -28.38 5.25
C ILE A 247 12.45 -27.73 4.15
N GLY A 248 13.53 -28.39 3.72
CA GLY A 248 14.39 -27.88 2.65
C GLY A 248 13.66 -27.65 1.34
N LEU A 249 12.79 -28.59 0.94
CA LEU A 249 11.98 -28.43 -0.27
C LEU A 249 10.91 -27.33 -0.10
N SER A 250 10.30 -27.23 1.07
CA SER A 250 9.34 -26.16 1.39
C SER A 250 10.01 -24.77 1.29
N LEU A 251 11.24 -24.64 1.78
CA LEU A 251 12.04 -23.42 1.67
C LEU A 251 12.45 -23.13 0.22
N LEU A 252 12.75 -24.17 -0.58
CA LEU A 252 13.06 -23.99 -2.00
C LEU A 252 11.83 -23.52 -2.80
N LEU A 253 10.64 -23.96 -2.41
CA LEU A 253 9.38 -23.58 -3.03
C LEU A 253 8.85 -22.22 -2.56
N PHE A 254 9.32 -21.74 -1.39
CA PHE A 254 8.91 -20.46 -0.79
C PHE A 254 8.89 -19.27 -1.78
N PRO A 255 9.89 -19.04 -2.65
CA PRO A 255 9.86 -17.91 -3.58
C PRO A 255 8.66 -17.91 -4.53
N ARG A 256 8.12 -19.10 -4.86
CA ARG A 256 6.90 -19.23 -5.68
C ARG A 256 5.63 -18.89 -4.90
N LEU A 257 5.68 -18.98 -3.57
CA LEU A 257 4.56 -18.75 -2.66
C LEU A 257 4.55 -17.32 -2.09
N ALA A 258 5.72 -16.67 -2.04
CA ALA A 258 5.94 -15.37 -1.40
C ALA A 258 5.36 -14.17 -2.16
N LEU A 259 4.53 -14.39 -3.19
CA LEU A 259 3.85 -13.32 -3.94
C LEU A 259 2.94 -12.45 -3.04
N GLY A 260 2.48 -12.97 -1.89
CA GLY A 260 1.59 -12.26 -0.97
C GLY A 260 2.25 -11.28 0.02
N LEU A 261 3.58 -11.10 0.00
CA LEU A 261 4.26 -10.24 0.98
C LEU A 261 4.33 -8.75 0.58
N SER A 262 3.94 -8.39 -0.66
CA SER A 262 4.01 -7.01 -1.17
C SER A 262 3.21 -6.00 -0.31
N GLY A 263 2.10 -6.46 0.29
CA GLY A 263 1.25 -5.61 1.12
C GLY A 263 1.90 -5.01 2.38
N PHE A 264 3.03 -5.54 2.86
CA PHE A 264 3.78 -4.93 3.97
C PHE A 264 4.39 -3.58 3.61
N GLU A 265 4.98 -3.46 2.42
CA GLU A 265 5.56 -2.19 1.95
C GLU A 265 4.45 -1.17 1.72
N THR A 266 3.36 -1.56 1.06
CA THR A 266 2.17 -0.73 0.87
C THR A 266 1.58 -0.28 2.21
N GLY A 267 1.53 -1.18 3.21
CA GLY A 267 1.09 -0.90 4.57
C GLY A 267 1.89 0.19 5.29
N VAL A 268 3.22 0.21 5.11
CA VAL A 268 4.08 1.26 5.65
C VAL A 268 4.01 2.54 4.80
N ALA A 269 3.86 2.44 3.48
CA ALA A 269 3.71 3.60 2.61
C ALA A 269 2.44 4.41 2.93
N VAL A 270 1.33 3.76 3.31
CA VAL A 270 0.09 4.44 3.69
C VAL A 270 0.04 4.90 5.15
N MET A 271 1.11 4.69 5.92
CA MET A 271 1.23 5.09 7.32
C MET A 271 0.79 6.54 7.61
N PRO A 272 1.04 7.55 6.75
CA PRO A 272 0.56 8.92 6.97
C PRO A 272 -0.96 9.06 7.10
N LEU A 273 -1.73 8.12 6.54
CA LEU A 273 -3.18 8.08 6.66
C LEU A 273 -3.66 7.55 8.03
N VAL A 274 -2.78 6.89 8.79
CA VAL A 274 -3.10 6.36 10.11
C VAL A 274 -3.13 7.50 11.14
N ARG A 275 -4.21 7.56 11.90
CA ARG A 275 -4.41 8.54 12.96
C ARG A 275 -3.42 8.33 14.11
N GLY A 276 -2.72 9.39 14.48
CA GLY A 276 -1.87 9.47 15.67
C GLY A 276 -2.65 9.64 16.98
N ALA A 277 -1.93 9.61 18.10
CA ALA A 277 -2.49 9.95 19.41
C ALA A 277 -2.62 11.48 19.59
N PRO A 278 -3.52 11.96 20.47
CA PRO A 278 -3.56 13.37 20.83
C PRO A 278 -2.20 13.82 21.40
N GLY A 279 -1.60 14.85 20.82
CA GLY A 279 -0.28 15.35 21.23
C GLY A 279 0.92 14.57 20.68
N ASP A 280 0.73 13.70 19.67
CA ASP A 280 1.85 13.08 18.96
C ASP A 280 2.79 14.15 18.40
N ASP A 281 4.10 13.95 18.62
CA ASP A 281 5.16 14.72 17.98
C ASP A 281 5.09 14.53 16.45
N ALA A 282 5.23 15.64 15.70
CA ALA A 282 5.23 15.63 14.25
C ALA A 282 6.45 14.91 13.66
N GLU A 283 7.59 14.92 14.37
CA GLU A 283 8.81 14.25 13.93
C GLU A 283 8.80 12.75 14.26
N ARG A 284 8.25 12.38 15.43
CA ARG A 284 8.19 10.98 15.91
C ARG A 284 6.80 10.64 16.47
N PRO A 285 5.79 10.45 15.62
CA PRO A 285 4.41 10.22 16.05
C PRO A 285 4.23 8.79 16.59
N ALA A 286 4.46 8.61 17.90
CA ALA A 286 4.40 7.32 18.57
C ALA A 286 3.03 6.63 18.44
N GLY A 287 1.94 7.39 18.50
CA GLY A 287 0.58 6.88 18.29
C GLY A 287 0.37 6.32 16.88
N ARG A 288 0.85 7.02 15.85
CA ARG A 288 0.79 6.56 14.45
C ARG A 288 1.64 5.29 14.24
N ILE A 289 2.86 5.25 14.77
CA ILE A 289 3.74 4.07 14.70
C ILE A 289 3.04 2.86 15.31
N ARG A 290 2.46 3.02 16.50
CA ARG A 290 1.71 1.95 17.17
C ARG A 290 0.49 1.50 16.37
N GLY A 291 -0.24 2.43 15.75
CA GLY A 291 -1.37 2.11 14.88
C GLY A 291 -0.94 1.32 13.64
N THR A 292 0.19 1.68 13.05
CA THR A 292 0.75 1.01 11.87
C THR A 292 1.25 -0.38 12.21
N ARG A 293 1.92 -0.57 13.35
CA ARG A 293 2.31 -1.91 13.83
C ARG A 293 1.09 -2.82 14.06
N LYS A 294 -0.03 -2.27 14.54
CA LYS A 294 -1.28 -3.04 14.65
C LYS A 294 -1.82 -3.44 13.28
N LEU A 295 -1.84 -2.51 12.31
CA LEU A 295 -2.22 -2.78 10.93
C LEU A 295 -1.40 -3.94 10.35
N LEU A 296 -0.07 -3.88 10.47
CA LEU A 296 0.84 -4.91 9.95
C LEU A 296 0.68 -6.27 10.66
N ALA A 297 0.40 -6.26 11.97
CA ALA A 297 0.23 -7.50 12.74
C ALA A 297 -1.13 -8.17 12.49
N THR A 298 -2.14 -7.42 12.06
CA THR A 298 -3.47 -7.96 11.74
C THR A 298 -3.65 -8.40 10.30
N ALA A 299 -2.76 -7.95 9.42
CA ALA A 299 -2.71 -8.36 8.03
C ALA A 299 -2.25 -9.83 7.99
#